data_AF-A0A9X2AAZ4-F1
#
_entry.id   AF-A0A9X2AAZ4-F1
#
_cell.length_a   1.000
_cell.length_b   1.000
_cell.length_c   1.000
_cell.angle_alpha   90.00
_cell.angle_beta   90.00
_cell.angle_gamma   90.00
#
_symmetry.space_group_name_H-M   'P 1'
#
loop_
_entity.id
_entity.type
_entity.pdbx_description
1 polymer ?
#
loop_
_entity_poly.entity_id
_entity_poly.type
_entity_poly.pdbx_seq_one_letter_code
_entity_poly.pdbx_strand_id
1 'polypeptide(L)'
;MGKKISNVDAKKLFDGWTGKNGPGKSVSRAGFVDSYESWFSAEELKNFCQEVIDAIGEENNPGIRIYFGNYGKNSRNKKNQSTVFLAPTKGGNKDDFEASVPENDYSLESYNSGSNRVPPIDYDPGS
;
A
#
# COMPACT_ATOMS: atom_id res chain seq x y z
N MET A 1 -3.36 -13.83 -14.08
CA MET A 1 -2.97 -12.41 -14.24
C MET A 1 -3.97 -11.55 -13.48
N GLY A 2 -3.52 -10.58 -12.67
CA GLY A 2 -4.41 -9.74 -11.86
C GLY A 2 -5.39 -8.92 -12.71
N LYS A 3 -6.55 -8.55 -12.13
CA LYS A 3 -7.57 -7.75 -12.81
C LYS A 3 -7.24 -6.26 -12.70
N LYS A 4 -7.11 -5.57 -13.84
CA LYS A 4 -7.01 -4.11 -13.91
C LYS A 4 -8.41 -3.50 -13.81
N ILE A 5 -8.54 -2.33 -13.19
CA ILE A 5 -9.78 -1.53 -13.19
C ILE A 5 -9.70 -0.40 -14.21
N SER A 6 -10.84 0.11 -14.66
CA SER A 6 -10.88 1.28 -15.54
C SER A 6 -10.57 2.58 -14.78
N ASN A 7 -10.13 3.63 -15.49
CA ASN A 7 -9.93 4.95 -14.89
C ASN A 7 -11.22 5.52 -14.28
N VAL A 8 -12.38 5.19 -14.87
CA VAL A 8 -13.69 5.59 -14.35
C VAL A 8 -13.98 4.94 -13.02
N ASP A 9 -13.69 3.65 -12.88
CA ASP A 9 -13.90 2.92 -11.62
C ASP A 9 -12.88 3.35 -10.56
N ALA A 10 -11.62 3.57 -10.96
CA ALA A 10 -10.60 4.14 -10.08
C ALA A 10 -11.03 5.51 -9.52
N LYS A 11 -11.56 6.39 -10.40
CA LYS A 11 -12.11 7.68 -9.97
C LYS A 11 -13.29 7.55 -9.02
N LYS A 12 -14.24 6.63 -9.29
CA LYS A 12 -15.37 6.39 -8.37
C LYS A 12 -14.91 5.93 -6.99
N LEU A 13 -13.92 5.05 -6.92
CA LEU A 13 -13.34 4.60 -5.65
C LEU A 13 -12.69 5.77 -4.91
N PHE A 14 -11.93 6.60 -5.62
CA PHE A 14 -11.32 7.81 -5.07
C PHE A 14 -12.36 8.80 -4.54
N ASP A 15 -13.36 9.15 -5.35
CA ASP A 15 -14.44 10.08 -4.98
C ASP A 15 -15.26 9.53 -3.80
N GLY A 16 -15.44 8.22 -3.72
CA GLY A 16 -16.07 7.55 -2.57
C GLY A 16 -15.28 7.72 -1.27
N TRP A 17 -13.94 7.74 -1.35
CA TRP A 17 -13.05 7.96 -0.21
C TRP A 17 -13.03 9.42 0.26
N THR A 18 -12.86 10.36 -0.69
CA THR A 18 -12.63 11.80 -0.43
C THR A 18 -13.91 12.64 -0.35
N GLY A 19 -15.04 12.09 -0.82
CA GLY A 19 -16.33 12.76 -0.87
C GLY A 19 -16.89 13.17 0.49
N LYS A 20 -17.98 13.95 0.48
CA LYS A 20 -18.59 14.55 1.68
C LYS A 20 -18.90 13.57 2.81
N ASN A 21 -19.28 12.34 2.45
CA ASN A 21 -19.61 11.25 3.38
C ASN A 21 -18.55 10.13 3.37
N GLY A 22 -17.42 10.35 2.70
CA GLY A 22 -16.35 9.37 2.58
C GLY A 22 -15.54 9.21 3.87
N PRO A 23 -14.91 8.05 4.09
CA PRO A 23 -14.11 7.76 5.27
C PRO A 23 -12.96 8.77 5.48
N GLY A 24 -12.38 9.34 4.41
CA GLY A 24 -11.32 10.35 4.53
C GLY A 24 -11.75 11.58 5.33
N LYS A 25 -13.04 11.95 5.30
CA LYS A 25 -13.57 13.04 6.15
C LYS A 25 -13.60 12.69 7.63
N SER A 26 -13.91 11.43 7.97
CA SER A 26 -13.88 10.96 9.36
C SER A 26 -12.45 10.95 9.91
N VAL A 27 -11.48 10.51 9.11
CA VAL A 27 -10.05 10.54 9.47
C VAL A 27 -9.59 11.97 9.74
N SER A 28 -9.92 12.90 8.83
CA SER A 28 -9.61 14.33 9.00
C SER A 28 -10.27 14.94 10.25
N ARG A 29 -11.56 14.65 10.50
CA ARG A 29 -12.28 15.13 11.70
C ARG A 29 -11.69 14.59 13.00
N ALA A 30 -11.10 13.40 12.99
CA ALA A 30 -10.41 12.82 14.14
C ALA A 30 -9.01 13.43 14.37
N GLY A 31 -8.60 14.42 13.57
CA GLY A 31 -7.30 15.09 13.69
C GLY A 31 -6.14 14.31 13.08
N PHE A 32 -6.44 13.34 12.22
CA PHE A 32 -5.44 12.60 11.43
C PHE A 32 -5.33 13.15 10.02
N VAL A 33 -4.11 13.13 9.49
CA VAL A 33 -3.85 13.44 8.09
C VAL A 33 -3.82 12.12 7.35
N ASP A 34 -4.83 11.92 6.51
CA ASP A 34 -4.95 10.73 5.71
C ASP A 34 -4.08 10.83 4.45
N SER A 35 -3.13 9.92 4.30
CA SER A 35 -2.41 9.66 3.06
C SER A 35 -3.12 8.55 2.31
N TYR A 36 -4.17 8.91 1.58
CA TYR A 36 -4.90 7.98 0.69
C TYR A 36 -4.13 7.65 -0.59
N GLU A 37 -2.99 8.30 -0.81
CA GLU A 37 -2.06 8.07 -1.90
C GLU A 37 -0.68 7.76 -1.31
N SER A 38 0.00 6.76 -1.89
CA SER A 38 1.43 6.54 -1.71
C SER A 38 2.04 6.23 -3.06
N TRP A 39 3.08 6.99 -3.43
CA TRP A 39 3.79 6.80 -4.68
C TRP A 39 5.11 6.08 -4.46
N PHE A 40 5.39 5.12 -5.33
CA PHE A 40 6.66 4.43 -5.42
C PHE A 40 7.14 4.49 -6.86
N SER A 41 8.44 4.66 -7.08
CA SER A 41 8.95 4.51 -8.43
C SER A 41 8.83 3.05 -8.88
N ALA A 42 8.61 2.83 -10.17
CA ALA A 42 8.54 1.48 -10.73
C ALA A 42 9.87 0.73 -10.56
N GLU A 43 10.99 1.45 -10.61
CA GLU A 43 12.33 0.89 -10.43
C GLU A 43 12.55 0.40 -8.99
N GLU A 44 12.19 1.21 -7.99
CA GLU A 44 12.29 0.80 -6.59
C GLU A 44 11.41 -0.41 -6.27
N LEU A 45 10.16 -0.43 -6.75
CA LEU A 45 9.29 -1.59 -6.55
C LEU A 45 9.85 -2.84 -7.22
N LYS A 46 10.43 -2.70 -8.42
CA LYS A 46 11.09 -3.82 -9.09
C LYS A 46 12.26 -4.34 -8.26
N ASN A 47 13.12 -3.45 -7.76
CA ASN A 47 14.29 -3.84 -6.97
C ASN A 47 13.88 -4.51 -5.67
N PHE A 48 12.91 -3.96 -4.93
CA PHE A 48 12.40 -4.59 -3.71
C PHE A 48 11.77 -5.95 -3.98
N CYS A 49 10.99 -6.11 -5.06
CA CYS A 49 10.46 -7.40 -5.46
C CYS A 49 11.58 -8.41 -5.76
N GLN A 50 12.66 -7.97 -6.43
CA GLN A 50 13.80 -8.84 -6.72
C GLN A 50 14.52 -9.27 -5.44
N GLU A 51 14.77 -8.34 -4.51
CA GLU A 51 15.37 -8.65 -3.20
C GLU A 51 14.56 -9.71 -2.44
N VAL A 52 13.23 -9.60 -2.45
CA VAL A 52 12.34 -10.58 -1.81
C VAL A 52 12.40 -11.94 -2.51
N ILE A 53 12.44 -11.96 -3.85
CA ILE A 53 12.58 -13.20 -4.62
C ILE A 53 13.91 -13.88 -4.31
N ASP A 54 15.01 -13.12 -4.32
CA ASP A 54 16.35 -13.64 -4.08
C ASP A 54 16.50 -14.18 -2.65
N ALA A 55 15.87 -13.54 -1.67
CA ALA A 55 15.95 -13.93 -0.27
C ALA A 55 15.06 -15.14 0.08
N ILE A 56 13.86 -15.23 -0.50
CA ILE A 56 12.88 -16.29 -0.19
C ILE A 56 13.06 -17.52 -1.11
N GLY A 57 13.55 -17.34 -2.34
CA GLY A 57 13.59 -18.37 -3.37
C GLY A 57 12.25 -18.51 -4.09
N GLU A 58 12.27 -18.58 -5.42
CA GLU A 58 11.07 -18.66 -6.28
C GLU A 58 10.18 -19.87 -5.95
N GLU A 59 10.77 -20.96 -5.50
CA GLU A 59 10.10 -22.21 -5.11
C GLU A 59 9.19 -22.05 -3.89
N ASN A 60 9.46 -21.06 -3.05
CA ASN A 60 8.66 -20.75 -1.87
C ASN A 60 7.53 -19.74 -2.16
N ASN A 61 7.32 -19.42 -3.44
CA ASN A 61 6.34 -18.47 -3.95
C ASN A 61 6.35 -17.12 -3.19
N PRO A 62 7.40 -16.32 -3.37
CA PRO A 62 7.52 -15.01 -2.75
C PRO A 62 6.39 -14.08 -3.21
N GLY A 63 5.93 -13.25 -2.29
CA GLY A 63 4.91 -12.25 -2.55
C GLY A 63 5.12 -11.00 -1.70
N ILE A 64 4.30 -9.99 -1.97
CA ILE A 64 4.30 -8.73 -1.23
C ILE A 64 2.90 -8.47 -0.70
N ARG A 65 2.81 -8.17 0.61
CA ARG A 65 1.59 -7.71 1.26
C ARG A 65 1.68 -6.23 1.58
N ILE A 66 0.62 -5.49 1.32
CA ILE A 66 0.55 -4.05 1.61
C ILE A 66 -0.25 -3.85 2.89
N TYR A 67 0.35 -3.17 3.87
CA TYR A 67 -0.30 -2.80 5.13
C TYR A 67 -0.54 -1.30 5.20
N PHE A 68 -1.66 -0.91 5.80
CA PHE A 68 -1.89 0.45 6.25
C PHE A 68 -1.32 0.63 7.66
N GLY A 69 -0.55 1.70 7.88
CA GLY A 69 0.06 2.05 9.15
C GLY A 69 -0.21 3.48 9.57
N ASN A 70 0.04 3.79 10.83
CA ASN A 70 0.05 5.17 11.34
C ASN A 70 1.27 5.38 12.25
N TYR A 71 1.84 6.58 12.21
CA TYR A 71 2.97 6.93 13.08
C TYR A 71 2.54 7.36 14.50
N GLY A 72 1.24 7.44 14.75
CA GLY A 72 0.66 7.82 16.04
C GLY A 72 0.93 9.27 16.48
N LYS A 73 0.51 9.58 17.71
CA LYS A 73 0.60 10.92 18.31
C LYS A 73 2.00 11.30 18.81
N ASN A 74 2.88 10.31 18.98
CA ASN A 74 4.20 10.48 19.59
C ASN A 74 5.33 10.60 18.57
N SER A 75 5.05 10.45 17.27
CA SER A 75 6.04 10.70 16.22
C SER A 75 6.39 12.19 16.14
N ARG A 76 7.69 12.51 16.15
CA ARG A 76 8.15 13.92 16.12
C ARG A 76 7.80 14.63 14.81
N ASN A 77 8.04 13.97 13.67
CA ASN A 77 7.98 14.60 12.35
C ASN A 77 6.80 14.11 11.50
N LYS A 78 6.15 13.00 11.88
CA LYS A 78 5.05 12.38 11.13
C LYS A 78 3.80 12.20 11.99
N LYS A 79 3.60 13.09 12.97
CA LYS A 79 2.50 13.00 13.93
C LYS A 79 1.14 12.90 13.23
N ASN A 80 0.34 11.91 13.62
CA ASN A 80 -1.00 11.65 13.08
C ASN A 80 -1.05 11.45 11.55
N GLN A 81 0.07 11.10 10.91
CA GLN A 81 0.09 10.74 9.49
C GLN A 81 -0.11 9.22 9.33
N SER A 82 -0.92 8.84 8.34
CA SER A 82 -0.97 7.47 7.84
C SER A 82 0.12 7.20 6.81
N THR A 83 0.42 5.92 6.60
CA THR A 83 1.39 5.42 5.62
C THR A 83 0.95 4.05 5.13
N VAL A 84 1.54 3.58 4.03
CA VAL A 84 1.55 2.16 3.71
C VAL A 84 2.96 1.61 3.80
N PHE A 85 3.11 0.32 4.05
CA PHE A 85 4.39 -0.37 3.93
C PHE A 85 4.19 -1.75 3.31
N LEU A 86 5.22 -2.24 2.62
CA LEU A 86 5.22 -3.46 1.85
C LEU A 86 6.01 -4.52 2.62
N ALA A 87 5.36 -5.62 2.97
CA ALA A 87 5.93 -6.71 3.75
C ALA A 87 6.16 -7.94 2.84
N PRO A 88 7.35 -8.57 2.90
CA PRO A 88 7.61 -9.83 2.21
C PRO A 88 6.71 -10.95 2.73
N THR A 89 6.30 -11.85 1.84
CA THR A 89 5.50 -13.04 2.18
C THR A 89 5.99 -14.29 1.46
N LYS A 90 5.74 -15.47 2.04
CA LYS A 90 6.01 -16.78 1.43
C LYS A 90 4.77 -17.68 1.47
N GLY A 91 4.79 -18.75 0.68
CA GLY A 91 3.81 -19.84 0.78
C GLY A 91 2.42 -19.51 0.23
N GLY A 92 2.29 -18.52 -0.65
CA GLY A 92 1.08 -18.41 -1.46
C GLY A 92 1.00 -19.60 -2.44
N ASN A 93 -0.20 -19.98 -2.87
CA ASN A 93 -0.35 -20.86 -4.02
C ASN A 93 -0.72 -19.98 -5.22
N LYS A 94 0.06 -20.08 -6.31
CA LYS A 94 -0.17 -19.30 -7.55
C LYS A 94 -1.53 -19.61 -8.17
N ASP A 95 -2.06 -20.80 -7.91
CA ASP A 95 -3.27 -21.33 -8.55
C ASP A 95 -4.49 -21.33 -7.62
N ASP A 96 -4.31 -21.18 -6.31
CA ASP A 96 -5.41 -21.19 -5.34
C ASP A 96 -5.08 -20.35 -4.09
N PHE A 97 -5.44 -19.06 -4.15
CA PHE A 97 -5.22 -18.10 -3.07
C PHE A 97 -6.03 -18.42 -1.79
N GLU A 98 -7.06 -19.27 -1.89
CA GLU A 98 -7.90 -19.70 -0.76
C GLU A 98 -7.30 -20.94 -0.06
N ALA A 99 -6.55 -21.79 -0.79
CA ALA A 99 -5.96 -23.01 -0.24
C ALA A 99 -4.71 -22.79 0.63
N SER A 100 -3.99 -21.67 0.45
CA SER A 100 -2.85 -21.31 1.29
C SER A 100 -2.75 -19.80 1.41
N VAL A 101 -3.08 -19.28 2.59
CA VAL A 101 -2.90 -17.86 2.91
C VAL A 101 -1.40 -17.58 2.95
N PRO A 102 -0.85 -16.70 2.07
CA PRO A 102 0.55 -16.35 2.13
C PRO A 102 0.92 -15.85 3.53
N GLU A 103 2.04 -16.28 4.10
CA GLU A 103 2.50 -15.85 5.42
C GLU A 103 3.51 -14.71 5.30
N ASN A 104 3.44 -13.72 6.19
CA ASN A 104 4.50 -12.71 6.28
C ASN A 104 5.84 -13.37 6.64
N ASP A 105 6.91 -12.98 5.96
CA ASP A 105 8.27 -13.32 6.37
C ASP A 105 8.89 -12.20 7.21
N TYR A 106 8.77 -12.32 8.52
CA TYR A 106 9.29 -11.33 9.48
C TYR A 106 10.81 -11.37 9.65
N SER A 107 11.52 -12.29 8.99
CA SER A 107 12.99 -12.27 8.95
C SER A 107 13.55 -11.25 7.96
N LEU A 108 12.70 -10.77 7.03
CA LEU A 108 13.04 -9.75 6.05
C LEU A 108 12.46 -8.38 6.43
N GLU A 109 13.16 -7.32 6.03
CA GLU A 109 12.72 -5.96 6.28
C GLU A 109 11.52 -5.59 5.40
N SER A 110 10.63 -4.76 5.96
CA SER A 110 9.51 -4.18 5.21
C SER A 110 9.92 -2.86 4.56
N TYR A 111 9.40 -2.63 3.35
CA TYR A 111 9.72 -1.44 2.57
C TYR A 111 8.69 -0.32 2.82
N ASN A 112 9.19 0.88 3.18
CA ASN A 112 8.38 2.04 3.55
C ASN A 112 9.07 3.37 3.16
N SER A 113 9.67 3.43 1.98
CA SER A 113 10.21 4.67 1.40
C SER A 113 9.29 5.25 0.32
N GLY A 114 8.02 4.82 0.29
CA GLY A 114 7.01 5.45 -0.54
C GLY A 114 6.95 6.95 -0.23
N SER A 115 7.01 7.76 -1.27
CA SER A 115 6.85 9.19 -1.11
C SER A 115 5.36 9.49 -1.07
N ASN A 116 4.92 10.18 -0.04
CA ASN A 116 3.59 10.78 0.00
C ASN A 116 3.76 12.26 -0.35
N ARG A 117 2.95 12.78 -1.27
CA ARG A 117 2.81 14.23 -1.40
C ARG A 117 1.98 14.73 -0.21
N VAL A 118 2.37 15.86 0.36
CA VAL A 118 1.62 16.55 1.41
C VAL A 118 1.33 17.97 0.93
N PRO A 119 0.07 18.32 0.57
CA PRO A 119 -1.12 17.45 0.56
C PRO A 119 -1.08 16.40 -0.58
N PRO A 120 -1.79 15.26 -0.44
CA PRO A 120 -1.96 14.32 -1.55
C PRO A 120 -2.64 15.02 -2.73
N ILE A 121 -2.31 14.62 -3.96
CA ILE A 121 -2.97 15.18 -5.15
C ILE A 121 -4.24 14.37 -5.41
N ASP A 122 -5.32 15.05 -5.81
CA ASP A 122 -6.55 14.36 -6.19
C ASP A 122 -6.31 13.47 -7.40
N TYR A 123 -6.92 12.28 -7.40
CA TYR A 123 -6.85 11.40 -8.58
C TYR A 123 -7.62 12.06 -9.73
N ASP A 124 -6.87 12.63 -10.66
CA ASP A 124 -7.36 13.20 -11.90
C ASP A 124 -6.86 12.34 -13.08
N PRO A 125 -7.70 11.47 -13.67
CA PRO A 125 -7.32 10.68 -14.83
C PRO A 125 -7.12 11.53 -16.10
N GLY A 126 -7.31 12.85 -16.02
CA GLY A 126 -7.03 13.84 -17.05
C GLY A 126 -8.13 14.90 -17.11
N SER A 127 -7.73 16.17 -16.93
CA SER A 127 -8.35 17.31 -17.61
C SER A 127 -8.38 17.12 -19.12
#